data_AF-A0AAP3EMN5-F1
#
_entry.id   AF-A0AAP3EMN5-F1
#
_cell.length_a   1.000
_cell.length_b   1.000
_cell.length_c   1.000
_cell.angle_alpha   90.00
_cell.angle_beta   90.00
_cell.angle_gamma   90.00
#
_symmetry.space_group_name_H-M   'P 1'
#
loop_
_entity.id
_entity.type
_entity.pdbx_description
1 polymer ?
#
loop_
_entity_poly.entity_id
_entity_poly.type
_entity_poly.pdbx_seq_one_letter_code
_entity_poly.pdbx_strand_id
1 'polypeptide(L)'
;QKFSPEEGENAHPILNGRSNIVVISDEAHRSQYGIKANLDRKTGVYKYGYAKHMRDALPNASFLGFTGTPVSAEDRDTRAVFGDYVSIYDIQDAV
;
A
#
# COMPACT_ATOMS: atom_id res chain seq x y z
N GLN A 1 2.58 14.25 5.68
CA GLN A 1 1.68 13.60 4.71
C GLN A 1 0.52 12.99 5.50
N LYS A 2 -0.69 12.85 4.94
CA LYS A 2 -1.95 12.57 5.70
C LYS A 2 -2.00 11.21 6.44
N PHE A 3 -1.03 10.32 6.20
CA PHE A 3 -0.89 9.03 6.87
C PHE A 3 0.56 8.72 7.23
N SER A 4 1.34 9.76 7.52
CA SER A 4 2.65 9.55 8.17
C SER A 4 2.43 9.50 9.68
N PRO A 5 3.17 8.65 10.42
CA PRO A 5 3.21 8.73 11.88
C PRO A 5 3.61 10.13 12.34
N GLU A 6 3.09 10.57 13.49
CA GLU A 6 3.53 11.81 14.11
C GLU A 6 4.96 11.71 14.66
N GLU A 7 5.55 12.86 15.01
CA GLU A 7 6.92 12.90 15.53
C GLU A 7 7.01 12.13 16.87
N GLY A 8 7.73 11.02 16.86
CA GLY A 8 7.84 10.10 18.01
C GLY A 8 7.03 8.80 17.86
N GLU A 9 6.18 8.67 16.85
CA GLU A 9 5.44 7.45 16.57
C GLU A 9 6.21 6.51 15.62
N ASN A 10 6.37 5.25 16.04
CA ASN A 10 7.04 4.22 15.24
C ASN A 10 6.10 3.51 14.25
N ALA A 11 4.79 3.68 14.41
CA ALA A 11 3.75 3.08 13.58
C ALA A 11 2.54 4.02 13.51
N HIS A 12 1.74 3.89 12.45
CA HIS A 12 0.54 4.71 12.31
C HIS A 12 -0.56 4.18 13.25
N PRO A 13 -1.26 5.04 14.01
CA PRO A 13 -2.35 4.60 14.87
C PRO A 13 -3.53 4.04 14.06
N ILE A 14 -4.29 3.13 14.67
CA ILE A 14 -5.55 2.64 14.10
C ILE A 14 -6.54 3.81 14.05
N LEU A 15 -7.00 4.16 12.85
CA LEU A 15 -8.03 5.18 12.65
C LEU A 15 -9.44 4.56 12.71
N ASN A 16 -9.60 3.34 12.20
CA ASN A 16 -10.89 2.66 12.21
C ASN A 16 -10.75 1.14 12.12
N GLY A 17 -11.43 0.41 13.02
CA GLY A 17 -11.44 -1.06 13.05
C GLY A 17 -12.62 -1.71 12.34
N ARG A 18 -13.49 -0.96 11.65
CA ARG A 18 -14.65 -1.54 10.96
C ARG A 18 -14.23 -2.35 9.74
N SER A 19 -14.94 -3.45 9.50
CA SER A 19 -14.73 -4.32 8.34
C SER A 19 -15.46 -3.87 7.06
N ASN A 20 -16.40 -2.93 7.18
CA ASN A 20 -17.19 -2.42 6.06
C ASN A 20 -16.57 -1.20 5.37
N ILE A 21 -15.25 -1.05 5.48
CA ILE A 21 -14.48 0.01 4.82
C ILE A 21 -13.84 -0.58 3.58
N VAL A 22 -13.99 0.12 2.45
CA VAL A 22 -13.37 -0.25 1.18
C VAL A 22 -12.39 0.86 0.79
N VAL A 23 -11.14 0.47 0.54
CA VAL A 23 -10.08 1.33 0.05
C VAL A 23 -9.84 0.99 -1.41
N ILE A 24 -9.95 1.98 -2.28
CA ILE A 24 -9.69 1.84 -3.72
C ILE A 24 -8.50 2.72 -4.07
N SER A 25 -7.51 2.14 -4.75
CA SER A 25 -6.39 2.89 -5.33
C SER A 25 -6.38 2.74 -6.84
N ASP A 26 -6.27 3.88 -7.52
CA ASP A 26 -5.78 3.93 -8.89
C ASP A 26 -4.24 3.92 -8.88
N GLU A 27 -3.63 3.45 -9.96
CA GLU A 27 -2.19 3.25 -10.12
C GLU A 27 -1.48 2.61 -8.92
N ALA A 28 -1.98 1.44 -8.52
CA ALA A 28 -1.50 0.69 -7.36
C ALA A 28 -0.01 0.27 -7.42
N HIS A 29 0.68 0.47 -8.55
CA HIS A 29 2.13 0.28 -8.68
C HIS A 29 2.94 1.55 -8.38
N ARG A 30 2.39 2.78 -8.53
CA ARG A 30 3.19 4.01 -8.47
C ARG A 30 3.66 4.32 -7.05
N SER A 31 4.88 3.87 -6.76
CA SER A 31 5.95 4.40 -5.89
C SER A 31 5.65 4.99 -4.50
N GLN A 32 4.41 5.02 -4.02
CA GLN A 32 4.09 5.33 -2.62
C GLN A 32 3.80 4.09 -1.80
N TYR A 33 3.61 2.92 -2.43
CA TYR A 33 3.20 1.69 -1.76
C TYR A 33 4.34 0.77 -1.31
N GLY A 34 5.58 1.28 -1.24
CA GLY A 34 6.73 0.50 -0.81
C GLY A 34 6.57 0.00 0.63
N ILE A 35 6.23 -1.28 0.82
CA ILE A 35 6.31 -1.96 2.12
C ILE A 35 7.78 -2.06 2.57
N LYS A 36 8.74 -1.86 1.65
CA LYS A 36 10.17 -1.87 1.95
C LYS A 36 10.52 -0.80 2.98
N ALA A 37 10.83 -1.32 4.17
CA ALA A 37 11.32 -0.55 5.27
C ALA A 37 12.73 -0.02 4.94
N ASN A 38 12.86 1.29 4.72
CA ASN A 38 14.17 1.91 4.59
C ASN A 38 14.72 2.13 5.99
N LEU A 39 15.85 1.48 6.30
CA LEU A 39 16.55 1.73 7.54
C LEU A 39 17.11 3.14 7.51
N ASP A 40 16.58 4.02 8.34
CA ASP A 40 17.17 5.33 8.56
C ASP A 40 18.49 5.14 9.31
N ARG A 41 19.61 5.28 8.60
CA ARG A 41 20.96 5.07 9.15
C ARG A 41 21.32 6.08 10.26
N LYS A 42 20.56 7.16 10.42
CA LYS A 42 20.78 8.17 11.47
C LYS A 42 20.02 7.84 12.74
N THR A 43 18.82 7.29 12.63
CA THR A 43 17.96 6.98 13.79
C THR A 43 17.93 5.50 14.15
N GLY A 44 18.38 4.62 13.25
CA GLY A 44 18.29 3.16 13.39
C GLY A 44 16.87 2.62 13.20
N VAL A 45 15.90 3.45 12.81
CA VAL A 45 14.48 3.08 12.71
C VAL A 45 14.12 2.72 11.26
N TYR A 46 13.33 1.66 11.12
CA TYR A 46 12.74 1.22 9.87
C TYR A 46 11.61 2.16 9.43
N LYS A 47 11.79 2.90 8.33
CA LYS A 47 10.76 3.75 7.71
C LYS A 47 9.97 2.97 6.67
N TYR A 48 8.68 2.82 6.90
CA TYR A 48 7.76 2.12 5.99
C TYR A 48 7.11 3.09 5.00
N GLY A 49 6.66 2.58 3.85
CA GLY A 49 5.90 3.37 2.89
C GLY A 49 4.42 3.52 3.27
N TYR A 50 3.74 4.35 2.49
CA TYR A 50 2.37 4.80 2.73
C TYR A 50 1.35 3.66 2.79
N ALA A 51 1.54 2.62 1.98
CA ALA A 51 0.70 1.42 1.99
C ALA A 51 0.58 0.79 3.38
N LYS A 52 1.73 0.66 4.06
CA LYS A 52 1.76 0.02 5.35
C LYS A 52 1.01 0.85 6.36
N HIS A 53 1.24 2.16 6.38
CA HIS A 53 0.51 3.05 7.27
C HIS A 53 -1.00 3.02 7.01
N MET A 54 -1.44 2.89 5.77
CA MET A 54 -2.85 2.74 5.44
C MET A 54 -3.45 1.40 5.92
N ARG A 55 -2.69 0.30 5.81
CA ARG A 55 -3.06 -1.01 6.37
C ARG A 55 -3.10 -0.98 7.90
N ASP A 56 -2.13 -0.35 8.54
CA ASP A 56 -2.06 -0.19 9.99
C ASP A 56 -3.24 0.68 10.50
N ALA A 57 -3.60 1.73 9.76
CA ALA A 57 -4.71 2.62 10.09
C ALA A 57 -6.09 1.96 9.94
N LEU A 58 -6.25 1.06 8.96
CA LEU A 58 -7.51 0.43 8.57
C LEU A 58 -7.36 -1.10 8.48
N PRO A 59 -7.09 -1.79 9.60
CA PRO A 59 -6.66 -3.19 9.61
C PRO A 59 -7.70 -4.15 9.01
N ASN A 60 -8.98 -3.81 9.11
CA ASN A 60 -10.09 -4.67 8.67
C ASN A 60 -10.71 -4.23 7.33
N ALA A 61 -10.16 -3.21 6.67
CA ALA A 61 -10.69 -2.76 5.39
C ALA A 61 -10.36 -3.73 4.26
N SER A 62 -11.23 -3.76 3.25
CA SER A 62 -10.95 -4.40 1.96
C SER A 62 -10.20 -3.42 1.05
N PHE A 63 -9.14 -3.90 0.39
CA PHE A 63 -8.29 -3.08 -0.48
C PHE A 63 -8.44 -3.55 -1.93
N LEU A 64 -8.67 -2.61 -2.84
CA LEU A 64 -8.78 -2.85 -4.28
C LEU A 64 -7.84 -1.90 -5.02
N GLY A 65 -6.95 -2.47 -5.83
CA GLY A 65 -5.96 -1.70 -6.60
C GLY A 65 -6.18 -1.91 -8.09
N PHE A 66 -6.16 -0.82 -8.86
CA PHE A 66 -6.16 -0.84 -10.32
C PHE A 66 -4.82 -0.36 -10.83
N THR A 67 -4.34 -0.94 -11.93
CA THR A 67 -3.19 -0.40 -12.64
C THR A 67 -3.11 -0.87 -14.09
N GLY A 68 -2.67 0.02 -14.97
CA GLY A 68 -2.37 -0.28 -16.37
C GLY A 68 -0.93 -0.73 -16.65
N THR A 69 0.00 -0.56 -15.70
CA THR A 69 1.43 -0.91 -15.90
C THR A 69 1.99 -1.62 -14.67
N PRO A 70 1.70 -2.93 -14.50
CA PRO A 70 2.31 -3.71 -13.43
C PRO A 70 3.83 -3.81 -13.66
N VAL A 71 4.64 -3.22 -12.77
CA VAL A 71 6.11 -3.31 -12.84
C VAL A 71 6.55 -4.46 -11.95
N SER A 72 7.19 -5.50 -12.51
CA SER A 72 7.45 -6.79 -11.84
C SER A 72 8.16 -6.74 -10.47
N ALA A 73 9.01 -5.74 -10.23
CA ALA A 73 9.69 -5.52 -8.95
C ALA A 73 8.79 -4.84 -7.91
N GLU A 74 7.85 -4.01 -8.36
CA GLU A 74 6.87 -3.29 -7.55
C GLU A 74 5.60 -4.13 -7.36
N ASP A 75 5.31 -5.08 -8.26
CA ASP A 75 4.19 -6.04 -8.17
C ASP A 75 4.24 -6.92 -6.93
N ARG A 76 5.42 -7.17 -6.36
CA ARG A 76 5.54 -7.88 -5.08
C ARG A 76 5.01 -7.01 -3.94
N ASP A 77 5.33 -5.72 -3.96
CA ASP A 77 4.90 -4.76 -2.95
C ASP A 77 3.39 -4.48 -3.15
N THR A 78 2.92 -4.29 -4.38
CA THR A 78 1.49 -4.11 -4.69
C THR A 78 0.65 -5.30 -4.23
N ARG A 79 1.06 -6.55 -4.50
CA ARG A 79 0.32 -7.75 -4.03
C ARG A 79 0.31 -7.90 -2.51
N ALA A 80 1.40 -7.54 -1.84
CA ALA A 80 1.42 -7.55 -0.38
C ALA A 80 0.44 -6.51 0.23
N VAL A 81 0.08 -5.47 -0.52
CA VAL A 81 -0.89 -4.44 -0.10
C VAL A 81 -2.31 -4.77 -0.52
N PHE A 82 -2.53 -5.17 -1.77
CA PHE A 82 -3.85 -5.31 -2.39
C PHE A 82 -4.32 -6.75 -2.55
N GLY A 83 -3.44 -7.73 -2.34
CA GLY A 83 -3.70 -9.13 -2.60
C GLY A 83 -3.39 -9.54 -4.03
N ASP A 84 -3.81 -10.75 -4.40
CA ASP A 84 -3.59 -11.31 -5.74
C ASP A 84 -4.48 -10.65 -6.80
N TYR A 85 -4.09 -10.80 -8.06
CA TYR A 85 -4.89 -10.30 -9.18
C TYR A 85 -6.24 -11.01 -9.23
N VAL A 86 -7.31 -10.23 -9.23
CA VAL A 86 -8.68 -10.72 -9.44
C VAL A 86 -8.99 -10.84 -10.93
N SER A 87 -8.46 -9.92 -11.73
CA SER A 87 -8.61 -9.90 -13.18
C SER A 87 -7.44 -9.16 -13.79
N ILE A 88 -7.00 -9.59 -14.97
CA ILE A 88 -6.03 -8.89 -15.81
C ILE A 88 -6.71 -8.72 -17.16
N TYR A 89 -6.67 -7.50 -17.68
CA TYR A 89 -7.18 -7.16 -19.00
C TYR A 89 -6.05 -6.51 -19.75
N ASP A 90 -5.49 -7.21 -20.73
CA ASP A 90 -4.35 -6.71 -21.49
C ASP A 90 -4.81 -5.86 -22.68
N ILE A 91 -3.87 -5.15 -23.30
CA ILE A 91 -4.20 -4.32 -24.47
C ILE A 91 -4.57 -5.16 -25.70
N GLN A 92 -4.18 -6.45 -25.74
CA GLN A 92 -4.55 -7.36 -26.83
C GLN A 92 -6.01 -7.80 -26.72
N ASP A 93 -6.53 -7.94 -25.50
CA ASP A 93 -7.94 -8.19 -25.19
C ASP A 93 -8.84 -7.00 -25.54
N ALA A 94 -8.24 -5.82 -25.74
CA ALA A 94 -8.92 -4.55 -26.01
C ALA A 94 -9.04 -4.20 -27.50
N VAL A 95 -8.45 -4.99 -28.40
CA VAL A 95 -8.35 -4.71 -29.84
C VAL A 95 -9.06 -5.77 -30.66
#